data_AF-A0A443L707-F1
#
_entry.id   AF-A0A443L707-F1
#
_cell.length_a   1.000
_cell.length_b   1.000
_cell.length_c   1.000
_cell.angle_alpha   90.00
_cell.angle_beta   90.00
_cell.angle_gamma   90.00
#
_symmetry.space_group_name_H-M   'P 1'
#
loop_
_entity.id
_entity.type
_entity.pdbx_description
1 polymer ?
#
loop_
_entity_poly.entity_id
_entity_poly.type
_entity_poly.pdbx_seq_one_letter_code
_entity_poly.pdbx_strand_id
1 'polypeptide(L)'
;MARSKNEETGQIVIRPPAGMRARIKAAAEANNRSMNAEIVATLEEKYPAPDDDLDSATMTEWMDYVDNATSSHDRIDRIEQINDRLSKSPKYGFLQIKLVDMKDGNSAAFFTTKDKWTDLSAKFLADESDDQK
;
A
#
# COMPACT_ATOMS: atom_id res chain seq x y z
N MET A 1 15.56 -0.58 -14.05
CA MET A 1 16.49 0.18 -13.19
C MET A 1 16.72 -0.63 -11.92
N ALA A 2 17.95 -0.77 -11.45
CA ALA A 2 18.25 -1.57 -10.25
C ALA A 2 17.79 -0.80 -9.00
N ARG A 3 16.99 -1.44 -8.13
CA ARG A 3 16.63 -0.91 -6.81
C ARG A 3 17.91 -0.69 -6.00
N SER A 4 17.98 0.43 -5.29
CA SER A 4 19.11 0.74 -4.43
C SER A 4 19.13 -0.22 -3.23
N LYS A 5 20.33 -0.54 -2.71
CA LYS A 5 20.53 -1.46 -1.57
C LYS A 5 19.70 -1.12 -0.32
N ASN A 6 19.29 0.14 -0.15
CA ASN A 6 18.43 0.58 0.96
C ASN A 6 16.95 0.22 0.75
N GLU A 7 16.50 0.12 -0.50
CA GLU A 7 15.12 -0.30 -0.83
C GLU A 7 14.94 -1.81 -0.63
N GLU A 8 16.00 -2.61 -0.76
CA GLU A 8 15.97 -4.06 -0.48
C GLU A 8 16.00 -4.39 1.03
N THR A 9 16.57 -3.51 1.87
CA THR A 9 16.67 -3.73 3.33
C THR A 9 15.62 -2.99 4.16
N GLY A 10 14.80 -2.13 3.54
CA GLY A 10 13.77 -1.34 4.23
C GLY A 10 14.34 -0.27 5.18
N GLN A 11 15.59 0.15 4.98
CA GLN A 11 16.27 1.07 5.90
C GLN A 11 15.81 2.52 5.69
N ILE A 12 15.15 3.10 6.69
CA ILE A 12 14.69 4.50 6.67
C ILE A 12 15.68 5.40 7.41
N VAL A 13 16.16 6.46 6.72
CA VAL A 13 16.99 7.50 7.34
C VAL A 13 16.10 8.64 7.84
N ILE A 14 15.91 8.71 9.15
CA ILE A 14 15.09 9.75 9.79
C ILE A 14 15.98 10.93 10.21
N ARG A 15 15.53 12.17 9.96
CA ARG A 15 16.19 13.41 10.41
C ARG A 15 15.35 14.07 11.51
N PRO A 16 15.42 13.59 12.77
CA PRO A 16 14.56 14.09 13.82
C PRO A 16 14.96 15.52 14.25
N PRO A 17 14.01 16.37 14.66
CA PRO A 17 14.29 17.67 15.25
C PRO A 17 15.12 17.55 16.55
N ALA A 18 15.73 18.66 16.95
CA ALA A 18 16.59 18.72 18.14
C ALA A 18 15.87 18.16 19.39
N GLY A 19 16.58 17.33 20.15
CA GLY A 19 16.06 16.70 21.37
C GLY A 19 15.13 15.50 21.16
N MET A 20 14.56 15.28 19.97
CA MET A 20 13.67 14.13 19.72
C MET A 20 14.38 12.79 19.87
N ARG A 21 15.65 12.68 19.44
CA ARG A 21 16.44 11.46 19.62
C ARG A 21 16.60 11.08 21.09
N ALA A 22 16.79 12.06 21.98
CA ALA A 22 16.91 11.82 23.42
C ALA A 22 15.58 11.35 24.03
N ARG A 23 14.46 11.92 23.57
CA ARG A 23 13.12 11.49 23.97
C ARG A 23 12.82 10.05 23.57
N ILE A 24 13.16 9.66 22.33
CA ILE A 24 13.02 8.27 21.84
C ILE A 24 13.87 7.33 22.69
N LYS A 25 15.11 7.71 23.02
CA LYS A 25 15.98 6.89 23.87
C LYS A 25 15.38 6.67 25.26
N ALA A 26 14.87 7.71 25.91
CA ALA A 26 14.25 7.61 27.22
C ALA A 26 12.99 6.70 27.21
N ALA A 27 12.16 6.82 26.16
CA ALA A 27 10.99 5.94 25.98
C ALA A 27 11.39 4.47 25.77
N ALA A 28 12.40 4.23 24.93
CA ALA A 28 12.93 2.90 24.68
C ALA A 28 13.49 2.24 25.97
N GLU A 29 14.23 2.99 26.79
CA GLU A 29 14.73 2.52 28.09
C GLU A 29 13.59 2.19 29.06
N ALA A 30 12.56 3.05 29.15
CA ALA A 30 11.38 2.80 29.98
C ALA A 30 10.60 1.55 29.54
N ASN A 31 10.56 1.28 28.23
CA ASN A 31 9.87 0.14 27.64
C ASN A 31 10.74 -1.13 27.51
N ASN A 32 11.98 -1.12 28.02
CA ASN A 32 12.95 -2.22 27.87
C ASN A 32 13.17 -2.66 26.40
N ARG A 33 13.18 -1.69 25.48
CA ARG A 33 13.35 -1.89 24.04
C ARG A 33 14.64 -1.23 23.55
N SER A 34 15.16 -1.70 22.42
CA SER A 34 16.14 -0.92 21.68
C SER A 34 15.48 0.34 21.09
N MET A 35 16.25 1.38 20.81
CA MET A 35 15.71 2.57 20.12
C MET A 35 14.99 2.23 18.82
N ASN A 36 15.51 1.27 18.03
CA ASN A 36 14.87 0.86 16.78
C ASN A 36 13.54 0.16 17.04
N ALA A 37 13.50 -0.75 18.01
CA ALA A 37 12.27 -1.44 18.40
C ALA A 37 11.20 -0.47 18.92
N GLU A 38 11.59 0.58 19.63
CA GLU A 38 10.66 1.62 20.08
C GLU A 38 10.11 2.45 18.92
N ILE A 39 10.97 2.84 17.96
CA ILE A 39 10.52 3.56 16.75
C ILE A 39 9.52 2.70 15.98
N VAL A 40 9.83 1.43 15.74
CA VAL A 40 8.94 0.50 15.03
C VAL A 40 7.62 0.34 15.79
N ALA A 41 7.64 0.04 17.09
CA ALA A 41 6.42 -0.14 17.87
C ALA A 41 5.54 1.12 17.89
N THR A 42 6.14 2.31 17.99
CA THR A 42 5.39 3.59 17.94
C THR A 42 4.76 3.81 16.56
N LEU A 43 5.47 3.43 15.50
CA LEU A 43 4.95 3.53 14.14
C LEU A 43 3.83 2.51 13.92
N GLU A 44 3.96 1.27 14.39
CA GLU A 44 2.90 0.25 14.29
C GLU A 44 1.64 0.66 15.06
N GLU A 45 1.78 1.31 16.21
CA GLU A 45 0.62 1.84 16.95
C GLU A 45 -0.13 2.90 16.15
N LYS A 46 0.60 3.75 15.42
CA LYS A 46 0.01 4.86 14.64
C LYS A 46 -0.41 4.48 13.22
N TYR A 47 0.28 3.50 12.65
CA TYR A 47 0.13 2.98 11.30
C TYR A 47 0.12 1.45 11.39
N PRO A 48 -0.97 0.86 11.94
CA PRO A 48 -1.05 -0.59 12.07
C PRO A 48 -0.91 -1.25 10.71
N ALA A 49 -0.20 -2.37 10.66
CA ALA A 49 -0.21 -3.22 9.49
C ALA A 49 -1.67 -3.58 9.19
N PRO A 50 -2.12 -3.53 7.92
CA PRO A 50 -3.47 -3.96 7.61
C PRO A 50 -3.62 -5.41 8.04
N ASP A 51 -4.72 -5.77 8.71
CA ASP A 51 -4.94 -7.08 9.33
C ASP A 51 -4.42 -8.22 8.43
N ASP A 52 -3.51 -9.05 8.99
CA ASP A 52 -2.81 -10.09 8.24
C ASP A 52 -3.71 -11.29 7.90
N ASP A 53 -4.91 -11.38 8.50
CA ASP A 53 -5.92 -12.36 8.12
C ASP A 53 -6.69 -11.90 6.89
N LEU A 54 -6.13 -12.18 5.71
CA LEU A 54 -6.86 -12.06 4.43
C LEU A 54 -8.13 -12.93 4.41
N ASP A 55 -8.21 -13.95 5.26
CA ASP A 55 -9.38 -14.81 5.38
C ASP A 55 -10.49 -14.21 6.26
N SER A 56 -10.15 -13.30 7.18
CA SER A 56 -11.14 -12.54 7.96
C SER A 56 -11.48 -11.20 7.31
N ALA A 57 -10.54 -10.61 6.58
CA ALA A 57 -10.71 -9.31 5.97
C ALA A 57 -11.71 -9.36 4.82
N THR A 58 -12.73 -8.51 4.90
CA THR A 58 -13.73 -8.40 3.82
C THR A 58 -13.19 -7.56 2.65
N MET A 59 -13.72 -7.76 1.43
CA MET A 59 -13.40 -6.88 0.28
C MET A 59 -13.68 -5.40 0.59
N THR A 60 -14.61 -5.13 1.51
CA THR A 60 -14.91 -3.79 2.02
C THR A 60 -13.74 -3.21 2.81
N GLU A 61 -13.13 -3.96 3.72
CA GLU A 61 -11.98 -3.50 4.51
C GLU A 61 -10.75 -3.22 3.63
N TRP A 62 -10.54 -4.02 2.59
CA TRP A 62 -9.48 -3.75 1.61
C TRP A 62 -9.71 -2.46 0.83
N MET A 63 -10.96 -2.18 0.46
CA MET A 63 -11.31 -0.92 -0.22
C MET A 63 -11.23 0.28 0.70
N ASP A 64 -11.72 0.16 1.94
CA ASP A 64 -11.56 1.20 2.97
C ASP A 64 -10.07 1.49 3.22
N TYR A 65 -9.21 0.47 3.24
CA TYR A 65 -7.76 0.67 3.37
C TYR A 65 -7.19 1.48 2.21
N VAL A 66 -7.59 1.19 0.96
CA VAL A 66 -7.15 1.93 -0.24
C VAL A 66 -7.72 3.35 -0.28
N ASP A 67 -8.99 3.53 0.09
CA ASP A 67 -9.68 4.81 0.00
C ASP A 67 -9.29 5.77 1.14
N ASN A 68 -8.82 5.25 2.28
CA ASN A 68 -8.17 6.05 3.33
C ASN A 68 -6.73 6.46 2.99
N ALA A 69 -6.29 6.31 1.75
CA ALA A 69 -5.00 6.84 1.30
C ALA A 69 -4.99 8.37 1.34
N THR A 70 -3.88 8.92 1.81
CA THR A 70 -3.70 10.39 1.97
C THR A 70 -3.13 11.06 0.74
N SER A 71 -2.67 10.28 -0.24
CA SER A 71 -2.12 10.76 -1.51
C SER A 71 -2.23 9.68 -2.59
N SER A 72 -2.04 10.05 -3.86
CA SER A 72 -2.01 9.10 -4.97
C SER A 72 -0.89 8.07 -4.85
N HIS A 73 0.28 8.48 -4.33
CA HIS A 73 1.41 7.55 -4.13
C HIS A 73 1.10 6.54 -3.02
N ASP A 74 0.60 7.01 -1.88
CA ASP A 74 0.11 6.16 -0.78
C ASP A 74 -0.97 5.19 -1.29
N ARG A 75 -1.90 5.65 -2.13
CA ARG A 75 -2.94 4.80 -2.71
C ARG A 75 -2.36 3.69 -3.59
N ILE A 76 -1.35 4.00 -4.41
CA ILE A 76 -0.65 3.01 -5.24
C ILE A 76 0.05 1.98 -4.36
N ASP A 77 0.79 2.43 -3.34
CA ASP A 77 1.52 1.53 -2.43
C ASP A 77 0.56 0.59 -1.68
N ARG A 78 -0.60 1.08 -1.26
CA ARG A 78 -1.63 0.26 -0.60
C ARG A 78 -2.22 -0.79 -1.53
N ILE A 79 -2.44 -0.45 -2.80
CA ILE A 79 -2.92 -1.39 -3.81
C ILE A 79 -1.86 -2.45 -4.09
N GLU A 80 -0.57 -2.09 -4.16
CA GLU A 80 0.51 -3.05 -4.30
C GLU A 80 0.57 -4.02 -3.12
N GLN A 81 0.41 -3.52 -1.88
CA GLN A 81 0.35 -4.37 -0.69
C GLN A 81 -0.81 -5.37 -0.73
N ILE A 82 -2.01 -4.93 -1.09
CA ILE A 82 -3.16 -5.84 -1.23
C ILE A 82 -2.92 -6.83 -2.37
N ASN A 83 -2.35 -6.41 -3.50
CA ASN A 83 -2.08 -7.32 -4.61
C ASN A 83 -1.04 -8.38 -4.29
N ASP A 84 0.05 -8.03 -3.60
CA ASP A 84 1.07 -8.97 -3.12
C ASP A 84 0.42 -10.01 -2.18
N ARG A 85 -0.42 -9.53 -1.26
CA ARG A 85 -1.21 -10.36 -0.35
C ARG A 85 -2.17 -11.31 -1.08
N LEU A 86 -3.00 -10.78 -1.98
CA LEU A 86 -3.94 -11.57 -2.78
C LEU A 86 -3.19 -12.66 -3.54
N SER A 87 -2.05 -12.33 -4.17
CA SER A 87 -1.25 -13.27 -4.96
C SER A 87 -0.74 -14.48 -4.18
N LYS A 88 -0.56 -14.35 -2.86
CA LYS A 88 -0.09 -15.41 -1.96
C LYS A 88 -1.24 -16.22 -1.35
N SER A 89 -2.48 -15.75 -1.46
CA SER A 89 -3.67 -16.46 -0.97
C SER A 89 -4.07 -17.60 -1.91
N PRO A 90 -4.24 -18.85 -1.41
CA PRO A 90 -4.79 -19.94 -2.21
C PRO A 90 -6.22 -19.68 -2.68
N LYS A 91 -6.98 -18.88 -1.91
CA LYS A 91 -8.40 -18.58 -2.17
C LYS A 91 -8.57 -17.37 -3.08
N TYR A 92 -7.69 -16.38 -2.99
CA TYR A 92 -7.84 -15.10 -3.70
C TYR A 92 -6.70 -14.78 -4.68
N GLY A 93 -5.77 -15.71 -4.92
CA GLY A 93 -4.60 -15.58 -5.82
C GLY A 93 -4.89 -15.12 -7.24
N PHE A 94 -6.13 -15.30 -7.70
CA PHE A 94 -6.60 -14.88 -9.02
C PHE A 94 -7.09 -13.43 -9.07
N LEU A 95 -7.36 -12.80 -7.92
CA LEU A 95 -7.82 -11.41 -7.82
C LEU A 95 -6.64 -10.44 -7.79
N GLN A 96 -6.90 -9.23 -8.24
CA GLN A 96 -6.06 -8.05 -8.07
C GLN A 96 -6.94 -6.80 -8.00
N ILE A 97 -6.46 -5.76 -7.34
CA ILE A 97 -7.00 -4.41 -7.38
C ILE A 97 -6.22 -3.58 -8.39
N LYS A 98 -6.93 -2.77 -9.18
CA LYS A 98 -6.35 -1.83 -10.14
C LYS A 98 -6.96 -0.46 -9.98
N LEU A 99 -6.15 0.58 -10.19
CA LEU A 99 -6.65 1.93 -10.40
C LEU A 99 -7.08 2.09 -11.85
N VAL A 100 -8.24 2.72 -12.02
CA VAL A 100 -8.75 3.14 -13.32
C VAL A 100 -9.01 4.64 -13.24
N ASP A 101 -8.42 5.37 -14.17
CA ASP A 101 -8.72 6.79 -14.36
C ASP A 101 -10.08 6.94 -15.04
N MET A 102 -10.87 7.85 -14.50
CA MET A 102 -12.23 8.13 -14.92
C MET A 102 -12.24 9.41 -15.76
N LYS A 103 -13.25 9.56 -16.63
CA LYS A 103 -13.35 10.70 -17.57
C LYS A 103 -13.47 12.08 -16.88
N ASP A 104 -13.84 12.10 -15.60
CA ASP A 104 -13.94 13.32 -14.77
C ASP A 104 -12.60 13.73 -14.13
N GLY A 105 -11.52 12.99 -14.39
CA GLY A 105 -10.19 13.24 -13.82
C GLY A 105 -9.98 12.62 -12.44
N ASN A 106 -10.97 11.89 -11.91
CA ASN A 106 -10.79 11.07 -10.70
C ASN A 106 -10.25 9.69 -11.06
N SER A 107 -9.66 8.99 -10.09
CA SER A 107 -9.30 7.58 -10.24
C SER A 107 -10.08 6.74 -9.22
N ALA A 108 -10.52 5.54 -9.61
CA ALA A 108 -11.22 4.60 -8.73
C ALA A 108 -10.51 3.25 -8.70
N ALA A 109 -10.51 2.60 -7.54
CA ALA A 109 -9.94 1.27 -7.36
C ALA A 109 -11.02 0.21 -7.64
N PHE A 110 -10.67 -0.81 -8.43
CA PHE A 110 -11.57 -1.90 -8.78
C PHE A 110 -10.91 -3.26 -8.60
N PHE A 111 -11.68 -4.25 -8.14
CA PHE A 111 -11.28 -5.65 -8.20
C PHE A 111 -11.45 -6.18 -9.62
N THR A 112 -10.44 -6.89 -10.09
CA THR A 112 -10.47 -7.65 -11.34
C THR A 112 -9.77 -8.99 -11.14
N THR A 113 -10.01 -9.93 -12.03
CA THR A 113 -9.14 -11.11 -12.14
C THR A 113 -7.88 -10.76 -12.94
N LYS A 114 -6.79 -11.50 -12.73
CA LYS A 114 -5.52 -11.33 -13.45
C LYS A 114 -5.69 -11.48 -14.96
N ASP A 115 -6.53 -12.42 -15.35
CA ASP A 115 -6.91 -12.81 -16.71
C ASP A 115 -7.86 -11.82 -17.41
N LYS A 116 -8.77 -11.16 -16.68
CA LYS A 116 -9.74 -10.21 -17.28
C LYS A 116 -9.21 -8.78 -17.44
N TRP A 117 -8.09 -8.45 -16.78
CA TRP A 117 -7.54 -7.10 -16.87
C TRP A 117 -7.02 -6.77 -18.28
N THR A 118 -6.42 -7.72 -18.99
CA THR A 118 -5.92 -7.52 -20.35
C THR A 118 -7.04 -7.14 -21.33
N ASP A 119 -8.23 -7.70 -21.13
CA ASP A 119 -9.41 -7.41 -21.94
C ASP A 119 -10.07 -6.07 -21.55
N LEU A 120 -10.07 -5.73 -20.26
CA LEU A 120 -10.61 -4.45 -19.79
C LEU A 120 -9.71 -3.28 -20.20
N SER A 121 -8.39 -3.39 -20.05
CA SER A 121 -7.45 -2.36 -20.49
C SER A 121 -7.54 -2.15 -22.01
N ALA A 122 -7.70 -3.21 -22.80
CA ALA A 122 -7.89 -3.10 -24.24
C ALA A 122 -9.18 -2.37 -24.61
N LYS A 123 -10.28 -2.58 -23.87
CA LYS A 123 -11.56 -1.90 -24.10
C LYS A 123 -11.56 -0.44 -23.65
N PHE A 124 -10.94 -0.13 -22.52
CA PHE A 124 -10.82 1.25 -22.03
C PHE A 124 -9.85 2.09 -22.88
N LEU A 125 -8.75 1.49 -23.38
CA LEU A 125 -7.81 2.15 -24.30
C LEU A 125 -8.35 2.25 -25.74
N ALA A 126 -9.21 1.31 -26.18
CA ALA A 126 -9.88 1.41 -27.48
C ALA A 126 -10.91 2.55 -27.52
N ASP A 127 -11.58 2.86 -26.41
CA ASP A 127 -12.50 3.99 -26.27
C ASP A 127 -11.77 5.36 -26.33
N GLU A 128 -10.45 5.41 -26.14
CA GLU A 128 -9.63 6.62 -26.36
C GLU A 128 -9.23 6.83 -27.83
N SER A 129 -9.35 5.81 -28.69
CA SER A 129 -8.92 5.88 -30.10
C SER A 129 -10.01 6.29 -31.09
N ASP A 130 -11.28 6.32 -30.66
CA ASP A 130 -12.42 6.66 -31.54
C ASP A 130 -12.81 8.16 -31.49
N ASP A 131 -12.12 8.96 -30.66
CA ASP A 131 -12.33 10.41 -30.53
C ASP A 131 -11.17 11.27 -31.12
N GLN A 132 -10.23 10.66 -31.84
CA GLN A 132 -9.29 11.38 -32.71
C GLN A 132 -9.57 11.04 -34.17
N LYS A 133 -10.51 11.80 -34.75
CA LYS A 133 -10.69 11.95 -36.20
C LYS A 133 -9.42 12.37 -36.92
#